data_AF-A2A1A2-F1
#
_entry.id   AF-A2A1A2-F1
#
_cell.length_a   1.000
_cell.length_b   1.000
_cell.length_c   1.000
_cell.angle_alpha   90.00
_cell.angle_beta   90.00
_cell.angle_gamma   90.00
#
_symmetry.space_group_name_H-M   'P 1'
#
loop_
_entity.id
_entity.type
_entity.pdbx_description
1 polymer ?
#
loop_
_entity_poly.entity_id
_entity_poly.type
_entity_poly.pdbx_seq_one_letter_code
_entity_poly.pdbx_strand_id
1 'polypeptide(L)'
;WEGTPEENLLIMRTAARYFGASSVGAIKITDNVKKIFYTKAQPFILGPWYTLRNMAEYIEYPVPVDNYATPIVFEDVPADQGHYSYKRFGGDDKIVVPNALENIFTYTIMLPEKRFKYAHSVPMDPCSCIAYPLFTEAEARIQHFIAGLGYNSMGGGVEAWGPGGAFGNLSGLGEQSRVSGIIEPRYGSNTKGSL
;
A
#
# COMPACT_ATOMS: atom_id res chain seq x y z
N TRP A 1 8.75 8.40 19.44
CA TRP A 1 7.97 9.66 19.40
C TRP A 1 6.63 9.39 20.03
N GLU A 2 6.17 10.25 20.94
CA GLU A 2 4.86 10.11 21.59
C GLU A 2 4.13 11.43 21.45
N GLY A 3 2.96 11.41 20.82
CA GLY A 3 2.15 12.57 20.51
C GLY A 3 0.70 12.17 20.31
N THR A 4 -0.18 13.16 20.29
CA THR A 4 -1.61 12.93 20.01
C THR A 4 -1.81 12.35 18.59
N PRO A 5 -2.90 11.61 18.33
CA PRO A 5 -3.21 11.12 16.99
C PRO A 5 -3.21 12.22 15.91
N GLU A 6 -3.67 13.41 16.26
CA GLU A 6 -3.72 14.58 15.38
C GLU A 6 -2.31 15.09 15.03
N GLU A 7 -1.42 15.17 16.01
CA GLU A 7 0.00 15.53 15.80
C GLU A 7 0.72 14.46 14.98
N ASN A 8 0.47 13.19 15.27
CA ASN A 8 1.04 12.07 14.50
C ASN A 8 0.59 12.13 13.04
N LEU A 9 -0.70 12.38 12.78
CA LEU A 9 -1.21 12.54 11.42
C LEU A 9 -0.60 13.75 10.72
N LEU A 10 -0.40 14.86 11.43
CA LEU A 10 0.24 16.06 10.88
C LEU A 10 1.71 15.79 10.48
N ILE A 11 2.46 15.10 11.34
CA ILE A 11 3.85 14.70 11.07
C ILE A 11 3.90 13.74 9.88
N MET A 12 3.06 12.71 9.88
CA MET A 12 3.00 11.74 8.79
C MET A 12 2.61 12.38 7.47
N ARG A 13 1.65 13.32 7.48
CA ARG A 13 1.30 14.10 6.29
C ARG A 13 2.49 14.89 5.79
N THR A 14 3.22 15.57 6.68
CA THR A 14 4.41 16.36 6.31
C THR A 14 5.51 15.49 5.71
N ALA A 15 5.82 14.35 6.35
CA ALA A 15 6.80 13.40 5.88
C ALA A 15 6.41 12.79 4.52
N ALA A 16 5.16 12.34 4.37
CA ALA A 16 4.68 11.78 3.11
C ALA A 16 4.74 12.81 1.96
N ARG A 17 4.38 14.09 2.24
CA ARG A 17 4.54 15.18 1.26
C ARG A 17 5.99 15.36 0.84
N TYR A 18 6.91 15.35 1.80
CA TYR A 18 8.35 15.46 1.54
C TYR A 18 8.85 14.30 0.67
N PHE A 19 8.31 13.09 0.84
CA PHE A 19 8.65 11.91 0.03
C PHE A 19 7.92 11.82 -1.32
N GLY A 20 7.04 12.77 -1.65
CA GLY A 20 6.39 12.88 -2.96
C GLY A 20 4.90 12.56 -3.00
N ALA A 21 4.25 12.31 -1.86
CA ALA A 21 2.81 12.07 -1.80
C ALA A 21 1.98 13.30 -2.22
N SER A 22 0.95 13.06 -3.00
CA SER A 22 0.02 14.04 -3.56
C SER A 22 -1.26 14.21 -2.74
N SER A 23 -1.74 13.16 -2.09
CA SER A 23 -2.77 13.25 -1.06
C SER A 23 -2.49 12.22 0.02
N VAL A 24 -2.99 12.47 1.23
CA VAL A 24 -2.71 11.65 2.42
C VAL A 24 -3.97 11.56 3.26
N GLY A 25 -4.33 10.35 3.68
CA GLY A 25 -5.46 10.04 4.55
C GLY A 25 -5.08 8.93 5.53
N ALA A 26 -5.91 8.71 6.54
CA ALA A 26 -5.73 7.65 7.51
C ALA A 26 -7.07 7.03 7.89
N ILE A 27 -7.06 5.74 8.24
CA ILE A 27 -8.25 4.98 8.66
C ILE A 27 -7.90 4.19 9.91
N LYS A 28 -8.80 4.16 10.88
CA LYS A 28 -8.71 3.24 12.00
C LYS A 28 -9.17 1.84 11.58
N ILE A 29 -8.39 0.81 11.88
CA ILE A 29 -8.75 -0.58 11.62
C ILE A 29 -9.83 -0.99 12.63
N THR A 30 -11.03 -1.20 12.11
CA THR A 30 -12.19 -1.75 12.84
C THR A 30 -12.55 -3.13 12.27
N ASP A 31 -13.43 -3.87 12.94
CA ASP A 31 -13.91 -5.16 12.44
C ASP A 31 -14.57 -5.08 11.05
N ASN A 32 -15.13 -3.93 10.70
CA ASN A 32 -15.67 -3.70 9.36
C ASN A 32 -14.56 -3.40 8.33
N VAL A 33 -13.52 -2.67 8.72
CA VAL A 33 -12.36 -2.40 7.84
C VAL A 33 -11.58 -3.68 7.57
N LYS A 34 -11.46 -4.59 8.56
CA LYS A 34 -10.84 -5.92 8.36
C LYS A 34 -11.49 -6.73 7.25
N LYS A 35 -12.79 -6.55 6.98
CA LYS A 35 -13.52 -7.26 5.91
C LYS A 35 -13.14 -6.78 4.49
N ILE A 36 -12.47 -5.63 4.38
CA ILE A 36 -12.01 -5.07 3.11
C ILE A 36 -10.69 -5.70 2.67
N PHE A 37 -9.92 -6.21 3.63
CA PHE A 37 -8.69 -6.91 3.31
C PHE A 37 -8.99 -8.16 2.48
N TYR A 38 -8.10 -8.48 1.55
CA TYR A 38 -8.17 -9.75 0.85
C TYR A 38 -8.05 -10.90 1.83
N THR A 39 -8.79 -11.97 1.58
CA THR A 39 -8.69 -13.20 2.37
C THR A 39 -7.38 -13.93 2.14
N LYS A 40 -6.78 -13.74 0.96
CA LYS A 40 -5.49 -14.31 0.56
C LYS A 40 -4.73 -13.31 -0.31
N ALA A 41 -3.41 -13.31 -0.22
CA ALA A 41 -2.54 -12.56 -1.12
C ALA A 41 -1.50 -13.47 -1.78
N GLN A 42 -1.10 -13.13 -3.00
CA GLN A 42 -0.02 -13.83 -3.67
C GLN A 42 1.34 -13.37 -3.10
N PRO A 43 2.23 -14.30 -2.71
CA PRO A 43 3.54 -13.96 -2.14
C PRO A 43 4.40 -13.05 -3.02
N PHE A 44 4.24 -13.14 -4.34
CA PHE A 44 4.96 -12.31 -5.31
C PHE A 44 4.70 -10.81 -5.11
N ILE A 45 3.59 -10.42 -4.48
CA ILE A 45 3.23 -9.02 -4.21
C ILE A 45 3.79 -8.53 -2.86
N LEU A 46 4.07 -9.42 -1.90
CA LEU A 46 4.36 -9.08 -0.49
C LEU A 46 5.75 -9.54 0.00
N GLY A 47 6.64 -9.97 -0.91
CA GLY A 47 7.94 -10.54 -0.55
C GLY A 47 8.93 -9.51 0.03
N PRO A 48 9.71 -9.86 1.07
CA PRO A 48 10.66 -8.95 1.77
C PRO A 48 11.89 -8.55 0.95
N TRP A 49 11.88 -8.78 -0.38
CA TRP A 49 13.02 -8.56 -1.27
C TRP A 49 12.77 -7.51 -2.36
N TYR A 50 11.67 -6.76 -2.30
CA TYR A 50 11.38 -5.74 -3.32
C TYR A 50 11.89 -4.35 -2.95
N THR A 51 13.15 -4.11 -3.27
CA THR A 51 13.50 -2.94 -4.08
C THR A 51 13.88 -3.47 -5.47
N LEU A 52 13.31 -2.87 -6.53
CA LEU A 52 13.58 -3.08 -7.98
C LEU A 52 12.51 -3.88 -8.77
N ARG A 53 11.77 -3.10 -9.58
CA ARG A 53 11.13 -3.36 -10.90
C ARG A 53 10.92 -4.81 -11.39
N ASN A 54 9.75 -5.08 -12.00
CA ASN A 54 9.70 -5.37 -13.46
C ASN A 54 8.29 -5.35 -14.08
N MET A 55 8.08 -4.45 -15.04
CA MET A 55 6.97 -4.42 -16.00
C MET A 55 7.38 -5.01 -17.37
N ALA A 56 8.38 -5.90 -17.39
CA ALA A 56 8.75 -6.68 -18.57
C ALA A 56 9.67 -7.84 -18.16
N GLU A 57 9.48 -8.96 -18.84
CA GLU A 57 10.31 -10.17 -18.87
C GLU A 57 10.21 -11.14 -17.69
N TYR A 58 9.81 -12.38 -18.05
CA TYR A 58 9.91 -13.59 -17.25
C TYR A 58 11.34 -13.78 -16.76
N ILE A 59 11.62 -13.35 -15.53
CA ILE A 59 12.79 -13.82 -14.78
C ILE A 59 12.34 -15.11 -14.10
N GLU A 60 12.83 -16.26 -14.57
CA GLU A 60 12.76 -17.51 -13.80
C GLU A 60 13.58 -17.31 -12.52
N TYR A 61 12.89 -17.22 -11.37
CA TYR A 61 13.58 -17.27 -10.10
C TYR A 61 14.17 -18.68 -9.92
N PRO A 62 15.43 -18.83 -9.48
CA PRO A 62 16.07 -20.13 -9.26
C PRO A 62 15.47 -20.91 -8.07
N VAL A 63 14.43 -20.37 -7.43
CA VAL A 63 13.68 -20.99 -6.35
C VAL A 63 12.23 -21.04 -6.80
N PRO A 64 11.52 -22.19 -6.68
CA PRO A 64 10.09 -22.25 -6.94
C PRO A 64 9.40 -21.16 -6.11
N VAL A 65 8.90 -20.13 -6.79
CA VAL A 65 8.06 -19.13 -6.16
C VAL A 65 6.71 -19.78 -6.01
N ASP A 66 6.29 -19.95 -4.77
CA ASP A 66 5.04 -20.59 -4.41
C ASP A 66 3.88 -19.82 -5.09
N ASN A 67 3.32 -20.40 -6.17
CA ASN A 67 2.27 -19.76 -6.99
C ASN A 67 0.86 -20.01 -6.42
N TYR A 68 0.74 -20.04 -5.10
CA TYR A 68 -0.55 -20.18 -4.43
C TYR A 68 -0.81 -18.97 -3.55
N ALA A 69 -2.09 -18.58 -3.47
CA ALA A 69 -2.50 -17.46 -2.63
C ALA A 69 -2.42 -17.88 -1.15
N THR A 70 -1.67 -17.11 -0.37
CA THR A 70 -1.44 -17.33 1.06
C THR A 70 -2.50 -16.59 1.88
N PRO A 71 -3.15 -17.22 2.87
CA PRO A 71 -4.17 -16.57 3.69
C PRO A 71 -3.60 -15.40 4.50
N ILE A 72 -4.37 -14.30 4.54
CA ILE A 72 -4.12 -13.17 5.44
C ILE A 72 -4.94 -13.37 6.71
N VAL A 73 -4.29 -13.34 7.87
CA VAL A 73 -4.93 -13.53 9.18
C VAL A 73 -4.57 -12.39 10.13
N PHE A 74 -5.48 -12.05 11.03
CA PHE A 74 -5.24 -11.06 12.07
C PHE A 74 -5.06 -11.77 13.41
N GLU A 75 -3.90 -11.61 14.05
CA GLU A 75 -3.55 -12.32 15.29
C GLU A 75 -2.92 -11.39 16.32
N ASP A 76 -3.04 -11.75 17.59
CA ASP A 76 -2.40 -11.06 18.72
C ASP A 76 -0.92 -11.44 18.80
N VAL A 77 -0.14 -10.92 17.86
CA VAL A 77 1.33 -11.00 17.90
C VAL A 77 1.92 -9.65 18.33
N PRO A 78 3.06 -9.65 19.04
CA PRO A 78 3.76 -8.41 19.36
C PRO A 78 4.02 -7.59 18.10
N ALA A 79 3.79 -6.26 18.16
CA ALA A 79 3.90 -5.39 16.99
C ALA A 79 5.31 -5.36 16.39
N ASP A 80 6.34 -5.55 17.23
CA ASP A 80 7.76 -5.69 16.87
C ASP A 80 8.09 -7.01 16.17
N GLN A 81 7.23 -8.02 16.30
CA GLN A 81 7.24 -9.26 15.54
C GLN A 81 6.29 -9.23 14.34
N GLY A 82 5.65 -8.08 14.09
CA GLY A 82 4.96 -7.72 12.86
C GLY A 82 5.94 -7.55 11.69
N HIS A 83 6.83 -8.51 11.52
CA HIS A 83 7.52 -8.70 10.26
C HIS A 83 6.48 -9.12 9.23
N TYR A 84 6.75 -8.86 7.95
CA TYR A 84 6.30 -9.76 6.89
C TYR A 84 6.89 -11.12 7.22
N SER A 85 6.28 -11.83 8.17
CA SER A 85 6.71 -13.15 8.57
C SER A 85 6.20 -14.05 7.47
N TYR A 86 6.93 -14.05 6.35
CA TYR A 86 6.98 -15.19 5.46
C TYR A 86 7.65 -16.30 6.26
N LYS A 87 6.91 -16.87 7.19
CA LYS A 87 7.28 -18.10 7.87
C LYS A 87 7.11 -19.20 6.82
N ARG A 88 8.12 -19.40 5.97
CA ARG A 88 8.25 -20.59 5.13
C ARG A 88 8.58 -21.77 6.04
N PHE A 89 7.58 -22.25 6.76
CA PHE A 89 7.67 -23.50 7.50
C PHE A 89 6.66 -24.42 6.85
N GLY A 90 7.16 -25.37 6.07
CA GLY A 90 6.33 -26.27 5.27
C GLY A 90 5.11 -26.77 6.05
N GLY A 91 3.92 -26.45 5.56
CA GLY A 91 2.66 -27.00 6.05
C GLY A 91 1.51 -26.00 6.15
N ASP A 92 1.74 -24.80 6.71
CA ASP A 92 0.66 -23.90 7.16
C ASP A 92 0.97 -22.39 6.92
N ASP A 93 1.44 -22.05 5.72
CA ASP A 93 1.86 -20.67 5.41
C ASP A 93 0.68 -19.67 5.52
N LYS A 94 0.87 -18.61 6.30
CA LYS A 94 -0.10 -17.50 6.45
C LYS A 94 0.63 -16.16 6.63
N ILE A 95 0.02 -15.09 6.16
CA ILE A 95 0.48 -13.70 6.37
C ILE A 95 -0.24 -13.17 7.60
N VAL A 96 0.50 -12.89 8.66
CA VAL A 96 -0.06 -12.40 9.93
C VAL A 96 -0.01 -10.88 9.96
N VAL A 97 -1.18 -10.25 10.09
CA VAL A 97 -1.34 -8.83 10.42
C VAL A 97 -1.52 -8.72 11.94
N PRO A 98 -0.59 -8.11 12.69
CA PRO A 98 -0.77 -7.92 14.12
C PRO A 98 -2.02 -7.11 14.44
N ASN A 99 -2.85 -7.56 15.40
CA ASN A 99 -3.98 -6.78 15.89
C ASN A 99 -3.54 -5.45 16.55
N ALA A 100 -2.27 -5.35 16.95
CA ALA A 100 -1.67 -4.12 17.44
C ALA A 100 -1.48 -3.03 16.36
N LEU A 101 -1.59 -3.37 15.07
CA LEU A 101 -1.67 -2.38 14.00
C LEU A 101 -3.07 -1.77 14.00
N GLU A 102 -3.17 -0.55 14.53
CA GLU A 102 -4.47 0.11 14.71
C GLU A 102 -4.91 0.95 13.51
N ASN A 103 -3.98 1.35 12.65
CA ASN A 103 -4.22 2.37 11.63
C ASN A 103 -3.69 1.96 10.26
N ILE A 104 -4.44 2.33 9.23
CA ILE A 104 -4.03 2.32 7.83
C ILE A 104 -3.65 3.74 7.45
N PHE A 105 -2.48 3.90 6.86
CA PHE A 105 -2.05 5.15 6.25
C PHE A 105 -2.17 5.05 4.73
N THR A 106 -2.97 5.93 4.13
CA THR A 106 -3.16 5.95 2.68
C THR A 106 -2.52 7.18 2.08
N TYR A 107 -1.93 7.04 0.90
CA TYR A 107 -1.42 8.17 0.13
C TYR A 107 -1.59 7.93 -1.36
N THR A 108 -1.59 9.01 -2.12
CA THR A 108 -1.66 8.98 -3.58
C THR A 108 -0.46 9.68 -4.21
N ILE A 109 -0.17 9.38 -5.45
CA ILE A 109 0.80 10.05 -6.34
C ILE A 109 0.01 10.58 -7.53
N MET A 110 0.14 11.87 -7.81
CA MET A 110 -0.50 12.52 -8.94
C MET A 110 0.14 12.08 -10.25
N LEU A 111 -0.71 11.79 -11.23
CA LEU A 111 -0.29 11.52 -12.60
C LEU A 111 -0.04 12.83 -13.38
N PRO A 112 0.92 12.88 -14.32
CA PRO A 112 1.09 14.03 -15.19
C PRO A 112 -0.14 14.29 -16.07
N GLU A 113 -0.93 15.33 -15.75
CA GLU A 113 -2.27 15.60 -16.32
C GLU A 113 -2.30 15.57 -17.86
N LYS A 114 -1.35 16.25 -18.52
CA LYS A 114 -1.32 16.33 -19.98
C LYS A 114 -1.11 14.96 -20.63
N ARG A 115 -0.31 14.09 -20.02
CA ARG A 115 0.00 12.76 -20.57
C ARG A 115 -1.16 11.79 -20.32
N PHE A 116 -1.85 11.91 -19.19
CA PHE A 116 -2.96 11.03 -18.83
C PHE A 116 -4.14 11.16 -19.80
N LYS A 117 -4.37 12.36 -20.35
CA LYS A 117 -5.39 12.61 -21.39
C LYS A 117 -5.17 11.82 -22.68
N TYR A 118 -3.95 11.33 -22.94
CA TYR A 118 -3.59 10.55 -24.13
C TYR A 118 -3.27 9.08 -23.81
N ALA A 119 -3.55 8.61 -22.59
CA ALA A 119 -3.40 7.20 -22.26
C ALA A 119 -4.55 6.42 -22.90
N HIS A 120 -4.23 5.55 -23.86
CA HIS A 120 -5.24 4.82 -24.65
C HIS A 120 -5.48 3.38 -24.17
N SER A 121 -4.55 2.80 -23.41
CA SER A 121 -4.64 1.45 -22.84
C SER A 121 -3.56 1.25 -21.78
N VAL A 122 -3.67 0.20 -20.97
CA VAL A 122 -2.67 -0.16 -19.93
C VAL A 122 -1.21 -0.19 -20.45
N PRO A 123 -0.87 -0.85 -21.58
CA PRO A 123 0.51 -0.83 -22.10
C PRO A 123 0.94 0.54 -22.66
N MET A 124 -0.01 1.42 -22.96
CA MET A 124 0.20 2.76 -23.50
C MET A 124 -0.12 3.85 -22.46
N ASP A 125 -0.05 3.51 -21.16
CA ASP A 125 -0.23 4.44 -20.05
C ASP A 125 1.14 4.79 -19.42
N PRO A 126 1.92 5.70 -20.05
CA PRO A 126 3.21 6.12 -19.50
C PRO A 126 3.05 6.87 -18.17
N CYS A 127 1.86 7.37 -17.84
CA CYS A 127 1.63 8.08 -16.58
C CYS A 127 1.68 7.12 -15.41
N SER A 128 0.96 6.00 -15.50
CA SER A 128 1.00 4.94 -14.50
C SER A 128 2.41 4.37 -14.33
N CYS A 129 3.14 4.15 -15.44
CA CYS A 129 4.52 3.66 -15.41
C CYS A 129 5.50 4.62 -14.70
N ILE A 130 5.20 5.92 -14.64
CA ILE A 130 5.97 6.90 -13.86
C ILE A 130 5.58 6.85 -12.39
N ALA A 131 4.28 6.72 -12.09
CA ALA A 131 3.79 6.80 -10.72
C ALA A 131 4.08 5.56 -9.89
N TYR A 132 4.06 4.35 -10.46
CA TYR A 132 4.30 3.14 -9.68
C TYR A 132 5.69 3.06 -9.03
N PRO A 133 6.81 3.37 -9.73
CA PRO A 133 8.12 3.46 -9.07
C PRO A 133 8.16 4.52 -7.97
N LEU A 134 7.53 5.69 -8.20
CA LEU A 134 7.45 6.75 -7.19
C LEU A 134 6.65 6.32 -5.97
N PHE A 135 5.59 5.55 -6.18
CA PHE A 135 4.77 5.00 -5.10
C PHE A 135 5.60 4.08 -4.20
N THR A 136 6.35 3.13 -4.76
CA THR A 136 7.23 2.22 -4.01
C THR A 136 8.34 2.96 -3.27
N GLU A 137 8.98 3.94 -3.92
CA GLU A 137 10.03 4.76 -3.31
C GLU A 137 9.50 5.59 -2.13
N ALA A 138 8.31 6.18 -2.28
CA ALA A 138 7.66 6.91 -1.20
C ALA A 138 7.29 5.96 -0.05
N GLU A 139 6.76 4.77 -0.34
CA GLU A 139 6.40 3.75 0.65
C GLU A 139 7.58 3.39 1.54
N ALA A 140 8.71 3.00 0.91
CA ALA A 140 9.90 2.58 1.63
C ALA A 140 10.40 3.69 2.57
N ARG A 141 10.40 4.94 2.10
CA ARG A 141 10.83 6.09 2.91
C ARG A 141 9.87 6.39 4.05
N ILE A 142 8.56 6.27 3.81
CA ILE A 142 7.53 6.43 4.84
C ILE A 142 7.69 5.34 5.91
N GLN A 143 7.88 4.09 5.53
CA GLN A 143 8.11 2.99 6.47
C GLN A 143 9.38 3.19 7.30
N HIS A 144 10.50 3.57 6.66
CA HIS A 144 11.74 3.88 7.36
C HIS A 144 11.56 5.05 8.34
N PHE A 145 10.78 6.07 7.96
CA PHE A 145 10.45 7.18 8.85
C PHE A 145 9.64 6.71 10.06
N ILE A 146 8.61 5.88 9.85
CA ILE A 146 7.81 5.28 10.94
C ILE A 146 8.70 4.45 11.89
N ALA A 147 9.60 3.63 11.32
CA ALA A 147 10.58 2.86 12.08
C ALA A 147 11.51 3.76 12.91
N GLY A 148 11.99 4.88 12.33
CA GLY A 148 12.80 5.88 13.03
C GLY A 148 12.07 6.57 14.19
N LEU A 149 10.73 6.64 14.15
CA LEU A 149 9.90 7.13 15.26
C LEU A 149 9.70 6.08 16.37
N GLY A 150 10.11 4.84 16.15
CA GLY A 150 9.97 3.70 17.06
C GLY A 150 8.69 2.89 16.86
N TYR A 151 7.99 3.06 15.73
CA TYR A 151 6.76 2.35 15.42
C TYR A 151 6.99 1.32 14.31
N ASN A 152 6.13 0.30 14.26
CA ASN A 152 6.13 -0.67 13.18
C ASN A 152 5.14 -0.28 12.08
N SER A 153 5.46 -0.67 10.86
CA SER A 153 4.58 -0.50 9.71
C SER A 153 4.69 -1.70 8.79
N MET A 154 3.58 -2.00 8.12
CA MET A 154 3.56 -2.96 7.01
C MET A 154 3.08 -2.21 5.78
N GLY A 155 3.86 -2.30 4.72
CA GLY A 155 3.51 -1.77 3.42
C GLY A 155 2.96 -2.87 2.53
N GLY A 156 2.64 -2.55 1.30
CA GLY A 156 2.06 -3.51 0.38
C GLY A 156 2.50 -3.31 -1.05
N GLY A 157 3.04 -2.15 -1.43
CA GLY A 157 2.96 -1.77 -2.82
C GLY A 157 1.50 -1.70 -3.30
N VAL A 158 1.33 -1.78 -4.60
CA VAL A 158 0.03 -1.57 -5.25
C VAL A 158 -0.90 -2.75 -4.98
N GLU A 159 -2.02 -2.49 -4.31
CA GLU A 159 -3.15 -3.43 -4.15
C GLU A 159 -2.83 -4.69 -3.33
N ALA A 160 -1.84 -4.70 -2.44
CA ALA A 160 -1.44 -5.96 -1.81
C ALA A 160 -2.30 -6.42 -0.64
N TRP A 161 -3.02 -5.49 0.00
CA TRP A 161 -3.84 -5.81 1.17
C TRP A 161 -5.33 -5.88 0.88
N GLY A 162 -5.79 -5.25 -0.20
CA GLY A 162 -7.21 -5.15 -0.55
C GLY A 162 -7.44 -4.17 -1.71
N PRO A 163 -8.70 -3.93 -2.09
CA PRO A 163 -9.03 -3.04 -3.19
C PRO A 163 -8.71 -1.59 -2.78
N GLY A 164 -7.71 -0.99 -3.43
CA GLY A 164 -7.22 0.33 -3.04
C GLY A 164 -8.31 1.42 -3.04
N GLY A 165 -9.23 1.35 -4.01
CA GLY A 165 -10.36 2.28 -4.10
C GLY A 165 -11.26 2.31 -2.85
N ALA A 166 -11.36 1.20 -2.12
CA ALA A 166 -12.12 1.17 -0.86
C ALA A 166 -11.37 1.91 0.25
N PHE A 167 -10.05 1.70 0.36
CA PHE A 167 -9.23 2.37 1.35
C PHE A 167 -9.15 3.87 1.10
N GLY A 168 -8.97 4.32 -0.14
CA GLY A 168 -8.94 5.76 -0.38
C GLY A 168 -10.29 6.46 -0.17
N ASN A 169 -11.41 5.78 -0.36
CA ASN A 169 -12.73 6.31 -0.01
C ASN A 169 -12.87 6.46 1.51
N LEU A 170 -12.61 5.39 2.25
CA LEU A 170 -12.73 5.39 3.72
C LEU A 170 -11.74 6.33 4.42
N SER A 171 -10.58 6.59 3.82
CA SER A 171 -9.60 7.53 4.36
C SER A 171 -9.89 8.99 4.05
N GLY A 172 -10.95 9.26 3.28
CA GLY A 172 -11.38 10.60 2.90
C GLY A 172 -10.55 11.23 1.78
N LEU A 173 -9.81 10.45 0.98
CA LEU A 173 -9.06 10.98 -0.15
C LEU A 173 -9.99 11.42 -1.30
N GLY A 174 -11.11 10.74 -1.48
CA GLY A 174 -12.11 11.08 -2.49
C GLY A 174 -13.28 10.11 -2.49
N GLU A 175 -14.13 10.22 -3.51
CA GLU A 175 -15.35 9.40 -3.62
C GLU A 175 -15.25 8.40 -4.77
N GLN A 176 -15.92 7.26 -4.62
CA GLN A 176 -15.98 6.26 -5.69
C GLN A 176 -16.80 6.80 -6.87
N SER A 177 -16.26 6.64 -8.07
CA SER A 177 -16.91 7.07 -9.30
C SER A 177 -17.43 5.94 -10.16
N ARG A 178 -18.16 6.33 -11.22
CA ARG A 178 -18.68 5.43 -12.26
C ARG A 178 -17.59 4.53 -12.87
N VAL A 179 -16.37 5.04 -13.03
CA VAL A 179 -15.24 4.27 -13.62
C VAL A 179 -14.56 3.34 -12.61
N SER A 180 -15.17 3.13 -11.44
CA SER A 180 -14.67 2.29 -10.34
C SER A 180 -13.33 2.74 -9.74
N GLY A 181 -12.91 3.97 -10.03
CA GLY A 181 -11.79 4.65 -9.38
C GLY A 181 -12.27 5.72 -8.41
N ILE A 182 -11.37 6.14 -7.51
CA ILE A 182 -11.62 7.28 -6.62
C ILE A 182 -11.44 8.58 -7.42
N ILE A 183 -12.31 9.55 -7.17
CA ILE A 183 -12.20 10.93 -7.64
C ILE A 183 -11.83 11.79 -6.45
N GLU A 184 -10.59 12.27 -6.45
CA GLU A 184 -10.13 13.21 -5.44
C GLU A 184 -10.61 14.63 -5.78
N PRO A 185 -10.98 15.46 -4.79
CA PRO A 185 -11.40 16.84 -5.02
C PRO A 185 -10.36 17.69 -5.78
N ARG A 186 -9.07 17.41 -5.56
CA ARG A 186 -7.98 18.22 -6.12
C ARG A 186 -7.49 17.75 -7.48
N TYR A 187 -7.54 16.44 -7.75
CA TYR A 187 -6.87 15.83 -8.90
C TYR A 187 -7.82 14.98 -9.76
N GLY A 188 -9.09 14.87 -9.39
CA GLY A 188 -10.04 14.01 -10.08
C GLY A 188 -9.59 12.54 -10.02
N SER A 189 -9.73 11.82 -11.15
CA SER A 189 -9.23 10.45 -11.31
C SER A 189 -7.73 10.37 -11.61
N ASN A 190 -7.01 11.49 -11.61
CA ASN A 190 -5.65 11.59 -12.13
C ASN A 190 -4.59 11.30 -11.05
N THR A 191 -4.83 10.27 -10.23
CA THR A 191 -3.94 9.84 -9.16
C THR A 191 -3.81 8.32 -9.14
N LYS A 192 -2.72 7.84 -8.52
CA LYS A 192 -2.45 6.44 -8.24
C LYS A 192 -2.08 6.26 -6.80
N GLY A 193 -2.26 5.05 -6.28
CA GLY A 193 -1.95 4.75 -4.89
C GLY A 193 -3.16 5.01 -4.00
N SER A 194 -3.53 3.98 -3.28
CA SER A 194 -4.56 4.00 -2.26
C SER A 194 -4.36 2.71 -1.50
N LEU A 195 -3.46 2.77 -0.53
CA LEU A 195 -2.83 1.66 0.20
C LEU A 195 -1.74 0.93 -0.60
#